data_AF-A0A938KJL5-F1
#
_entry.id   AF-A0A938KJL5-F1
#
_cell.length_a   1.000
_cell.length_b   1.000
_cell.length_c   1.000
_cell.angle_alpha   90.00
_cell.angle_beta   90.00
_cell.angle_gamma   90.00
#
_symmetry.space_group_name_H-M   'P 1'
#
loop_
_entity.id
_entity.type
_entity.pdbx_description
1 polymer ?
#
loop_
_entity_poly.entity_id
_entity_poly.type
_entity_poly.pdbx_seq_one_letter_code
_entity_poly.pdbx_strand_id
1 'polypeptide(L)'
;MNRRSFLQSVAVGSAGMAAAPGRAAAEPGVTAATKTAATQAPRQPNLLFLWTDQHRGDTVPWAGNTALRANEFFAPLGERSFVFHDAHVTQPVCTPSRASILTGLWPHNHGATTNNLRLRPDLRCLAEYLPSNYQCGYFGKWHLGDENSAQHGFREWRAIEDGYRQHYSIPAERKRLSGYHHFLLAHGFPPDGADPEVDTTPVFSRTMAAALPERYTKVAYLADEAVRFLRARRDGRPFALLVNSLEPHPPMYGPLNELHDPATLPVGPAFMRPPGPEASQLCR
;
A
#
# COMPACT_ATOMS: atom_id res chain seq x y z
N MET A 1 -17.51 26.52 8.64
CA MET A 1 -18.07 25.68 9.71
C MET A 1 -16.93 25.00 10.44
N ASN A 2 -16.85 25.10 11.76
CA ASN A 2 -15.77 24.46 12.53
C ASN A 2 -16.27 23.15 13.19
N ARG A 3 -15.33 22.26 13.50
CA ARG A 3 -15.55 20.92 14.08
C ARG A 3 -16.44 20.94 15.34
N ARG A 4 -16.46 22.06 16.06
CA ARG A 4 -17.23 22.22 17.31
C ARG A 4 -18.73 22.39 17.04
N SER A 5 -19.09 23.06 15.94
CA SER A 5 -20.48 23.25 15.53
C SER A 5 -21.13 21.95 15.03
N PHE A 6 -20.39 21.09 14.34
CA PHE A 6 -20.92 19.84 13.77
C PHE A 6 -21.32 18.81 14.84
N LEU A 7 -20.55 18.71 15.94
CA LEU A 7 -20.82 17.74 17.01
C LEU A 7 -22.02 18.11 17.88
N GLN A 8 -22.38 19.40 17.95
CA GLN A 8 -23.57 19.84 18.70
C GLN A 8 -24.88 19.54 17.95
N SER A 9 -24.84 19.46 16.62
CA SER A 9 -26.03 19.21 15.79
C SER A 9 -26.52 17.75 15.85
N VAL A 10 -25.63 16.80 16.14
CA VAL A 10 -25.94 15.36 16.14
C VAL A 10 -26.55 14.90 17.47
N ALA A 11 -26.36 15.65 18.57
CA ALA A 11 -26.75 15.23 19.92
C ALA A 11 -28.20 15.58 20.33
N VAL A 12 -28.97 16.31 19.50
CA VAL A 12 -30.33 16.77 19.86
C VAL A 12 -31.45 15.89 19.26
N GLY A 13 -31.10 14.84 18.51
CA GLY A 13 -32.05 14.01 17.78
C GLY A 13 -32.57 12.76 18.50
N SER A 14 -32.91 12.81 19.80
CA SER A 14 -33.71 11.74 20.44
C SER A 14 -34.16 12.09 21.87
N ALA A 15 -35.31 12.76 21.97
CA ALA A 15 -36.22 12.77 23.12
C ALA A 15 -37.62 13.05 22.52
N GLY A 16 -38.66 12.22 22.61
CA GLY A 16 -39.19 11.54 23.77
C GLY A 16 -40.42 12.30 24.28
N MET A 17 -41.61 12.04 23.71
CA MET A 17 -42.93 12.45 24.24
C MET A 17 -43.94 11.36 23.84
N ALA A 18 -44.43 10.52 24.75
CA ALA A 18 -45.43 10.73 25.81
C ALA A 18 -46.78 10.13 25.38
N ALA A 19 -47.16 9.02 26.04
CA ALA A 19 -48.40 8.32 25.83
C ALA A 19 -49.55 8.95 26.65
N ALA A 20 -50.73 9.06 26.05
CA ALA A 20 -52.00 9.29 26.73
C ALA A 20 -53.03 8.24 26.26
N PRO A 21 -53.93 7.75 27.13
CA PRO A 21 -54.85 6.67 26.77
C PRO A 21 -56.11 7.25 26.12
N GLY A 22 -56.45 6.76 24.92
CA GLY A 22 -57.64 7.17 24.17
C GLY A 22 -58.29 5.98 23.47
N ARG A 23 -59.43 5.57 24.01
CA ARG A 23 -60.54 4.75 23.48
C ARG A 23 -60.35 4.03 22.13
N ALA A 24 -60.54 2.71 22.19
CA ALA A 24 -60.73 1.83 21.05
C ALA A 24 -61.96 2.21 20.20
N ALA A 25 -61.73 2.45 18.92
CA ALA A 25 -62.71 2.30 17.85
C ALA A 25 -62.08 1.40 16.79
N ALA A 26 -62.77 0.32 16.45
CA ALA A 26 -62.36 -0.64 15.44
C ALA A 26 -62.56 -0.05 14.04
N GLU A 27 -61.50 -0.02 13.23
CA GLU A 27 -61.59 0.24 11.80
C GLU A 27 -61.14 -0.99 10.99
N PRO A 28 -61.64 -1.14 9.75
CA PRO A 28 -61.61 -2.41 9.01
C PRO A 28 -60.22 -2.75 8.50
N GLY A 29 -59.89 -4.04 8.56
CA GLY A 29 -58.60 -4.58 8.15
C GLY A 29 -58.30 -4.35 6.67
N VAL A 30 -57.31 -3.48 6.42
CA VAL A 30 -56.53 -3.48 5.18
C VAL A 30 -55.28 -4.30 5.44
N THR A 31 -55.28 -5.56 5.06
CA THR A 31 -54.08 -6.39 5.02
C THR A 31 -53.21 -5.96 3.84
N ALA A 32 -52.49 -4.85 4.01
CA ALA A 32 -51.38 -4.51 3.14
C ALA A 32 -50.27 -5.56 3.37
N ALA A 33 -50.19 -6.54 2.46
CA ALA A 33 -49.07 -7.46 2.41
C ALA A 33 -47.78 -6.65 2.27
N THR A 34 -47.08 -6.47 3.39
CA THR A 34 -45.81 -5.77 3.42
C THR A 34 -44.81 -6.67 2.72
N LYS A 35 -44.50 -6.34 1.46
CA LYS A 35 -43.42 -6.99 0.72
C LYS A 35 -42.14 -6.60 1.44
N THR A 36 -41.68 -7.46 2.36
CA THR A 36 -40.38 -7.31 3.02
C THR A 36 -39.34 -7.33 1.92
N ALA A 37 -38.86 -6.15 1.54
CA ALA A 37 -37.71 -6.04 0.66
C ALA A 37 -36.56 -6.74 1.39
N ALA A 38 -36.17 -7.91 0.91
CA ALA A 38 -35.00 -8.61 1.40
C ALA A 38 -33.84 -7.61 1.36
N THR A 39 -33.37 -7.20 2.53
CA THR A 39 -32.24 -6.29 2.67
C THR A 39 -31.05 -7.06 2.10
N GLN A 40 -30.65 -6.72 0.87
CA GLN A 40 -29.48 -7.32 0.24
C GLN A 40 -28.33 -7.14 1.23
N ALA A 41 -27.76 -8.26 1.71
CA ALA A 41 -26.65 -8.20 2.64
C ALA A 41 -25.58 -7.25 2.07
N PRO A 42 -25.06 -6.31 2.88
CA PRO A 42 -24.15 -5.29 2.38
C PRO A 42 -22.99 -5.97 1.65
N ARG A 43 -22.83 -5.61 0.37
CA ARG A 43 -21.83 -6.22 -0.50
C ARG A 43 -20.45 -5.98 0.09
N GLN A 44 -19.73 -7.04 0.41
CA GLN A 44 -18.35 -6.95 0.88
C GLN A 44 -17.43 -6.63 -0.32
N PRO A 45 -16.82 -5.44 -0.39
CA PRO A 45 -16.00 -5.05 -1.53
C PRO A 45 -14.64 -5.74 -1.49
N ASN A 46 -14.07 -5.96 -2.66
CA ASN A 46 -12.64 -6.23 -2.78
C ASN A 46 -11.87 -4.93 -2.56
N LEU A 47 -10.77 -5.00 -1.81
CA LEU A 47 -9.90 -3.88 -1.50
C LEU A 47 -8.56 -4.11 -2.17
N LEU A 48 -8.16 -3.19 -3.06
CA LEU A 48 -6.85 -3.19 -3.70
C LEU A 48 -6.15 -1.88 -3.36
N PHE A 49 -4.99 -1.99 -2.72
CA PHE A 49 -4.13 -0.86 -2.39
C PHE A 49 -2.88 -0.95 -3.25
N LEU A 50 -2.62 0.12 -4.00
CA LEU A 50 -1.40 0.29 -4.78
C LEU A 50 -0.68 1.50 -4.22
N TRP A 51 0.51 1.31 -3.67
CA TRP A 51 1.36 2.44 -3.31
C TRP A 51 2.83 2.17 -3.63
N THR A 52 3.55 3.27 -3.80
CA THR A 52 4.94 3.33 -4.26
C THR A 52 5.79 3.99 -3.16
N ASP A 53 7.05 3.62 -3.02
CA ASP A 53 7.93 4.23 -2.03
C ASP A 53 8.61 5.48 -2.59
N GLN A 54 8.65 6.56 -1.79
CA GLN A 54 9.28 7.83 -2.16
C GLN A 54 8.68 8.53 -3.41
N HIS A 55 7.44 8.21 -3.79
CA HIS A 55 6.76 8.88 -4.89
C HIS A 55 6.27 10.26 -4.46
N ARG A 56 6.69 11.30 -5.19
CA ARG A 56 6.23 12.67 -4.97
C ARG A 56 4.77 12.84 -5.39
N GLY A 57 4.03 13.66 -4.64
CA GLY A 57 2.62 13.95 -4.95
C GLY A 57 2.41 14.82 -6.20
N ASP A 58 3.47 15.45 -6.73
CA ASP A 58 3.41 16.34 -7.91
C ASP A 58 3.86 15.65 -9.21
N THR A 59 4.11 14.35 -9.19
CA THR A 59 4.50 13.56 -10.38
C THR A 59 3.35 12.74 -10.98
N VAL A 60 2.12 12.94 -10.52
CA VAL A 60 0.91 12.20 -10.93
C VAL A 60 -0.02 13.06 -11.80
N PRO A 61 -0.88 12.46 -12.66
CA PRO A 61 -1.68 13.23 -13.62
C PRO A 61 -2.69 14.17 -12.95
N TRP A 62 -3.30 13.76 -11.85
CA TRP A 62 -4.27 14.58 -11.09
C TRP A 62 -3.62 15.72 -10.29
N ALA A 63 -2.28 15.82 -10.29
CA ALA A 63 -1.55 17.01 -9.84
C ALA A 63 -1.23 17.97 -10.99
N GLY A 64 -1.73 17.71 -12.21
CA GLY A 64 -1.48 18.50 -13.40
C GLY A 64 -0.14 18.21 -14.09
N ASN A 65 0.55 17.14 -13.71
CA ASN A 65 1.84 16.79 -14.32
C ASN A 65 1.64 16.13 -15.69
N THR A 66 2.06 16.82 -16.74
CA THR A 66 2.00 16.34 -18.13
C THR A 66 3.36 15.91 -18.69
N ALA A 67 4.42 15.98 -17.89
CA ALA A 67 5.79 15.70 -18.36
C ALA A 67 6.12 14.20 -18.40
N LEU A 68 5.41 13.37 -17.62
CA LEU A 68 5.67 11.93 -17.51
C LEU A 68 4.74 11.13 -18.41
N ARG A 69 5.28 10.20 -19.20
CA ARG A 69 4.53 9.39 -20.19
C ARG A 69 3.54 8.48 -19.48
N ALA A 70 3.89 8.00 -18.30
CA ALA A 70 2.99 7.20 -17.46
C ALA A 70 1.69 7.94 -17.10
N ASN A 71 1.71 9.28 -17.05
CA ASN A 71 0.55 10.06 -16.65
C ASN A 71 -0.58 10.01 -17.70
N GLU A 72 -0.26 9.81 -18.98
CA GLU A 72 -1.26 9.56 -20.03
C GLU A 72 -2.07 8.29 -19.72
N PHE A 73 -1.42 7.24 -19.19
CA PHE A 73 -2.07 5.99 -18.83
C PHE A 73 -2.90 6.09 -17.54
N PHE A 74 -2.43 6.85 -16.55
CA PHE A 74 -3.09 6.97 -15.25
C PHE A 74 -4.17 8.06 -15.18
N ALA A 75 -4.20 9.02 -16.12
CA ALA A 75 -5.18 10.11 -16.10
C ALA A 75 -6.64 9.63 -16.05
N PRO A 76 -7.09 8.64 -16.87
CA PRO A 76 -8.47 8.14 -16.82
C PRO A 76 -8.85 7.45 -15.50
N LEU A 77 -7.87 7.03 -14.69
CA LEU A 77 -8.14 6.52 -13.35
C LEU A 77 -8.52 7.67 -12.42
N GLY A 78 -7.79 8.79 -12.47
CA GLY A 78 -8.07 9.98 -11.67
C GLY A 78 -9.45 10.58 -11.97
N GLU A 79 -9.81 10.71 -13.24
CA GLU A 79 -11.10 11.26 -13.70
C GLU A 79 -12.33 10.48 -13.20
N ARG A 80 -12.17 9.18 -12.95
CA ARG A 80 -13.23 8.29 -12.47
C ARG A 80 -13.14 8.00 -10.97
N SER A 81 -12.22 8.66 -10.27
CA SER A 81 -11.94 8.44 -8.86
C SER A 81 -12.16 9.71 -8.04
N PHE A 82 -12.22 9.55 -6.73
CA PHE A 82 -12.06 10.66 -5.81
C PHE A 82 -10.58 10.89 -5.54
N VAL A 83 -10.09 12.11 -5.76
CA VAL A 83 -8.69 12.49 -5.55
C VAL A 83 -8.57 13.35 -4.29
N PHE A 84 -7.68 12.95 -3.38
CA PHE A 84 -7.30 13.76 -2.22
C PHE A 84 -6.11 14.63 -2.59
N HIS A 85 -6.32 15.94 -2.70
CA HIS A 85 -5.25 16.90 -3.01
C HIS A 85 -4.37 17.22 -1.79
N ASP A 86 -4.91 17.09 -0.58
CA ASP A 86 -4.23 17.43 0.68
C ASP A 86 -3.94 16.18 1.54
N ALA A 87 -3.37 15.13 0.93
CA ALA A 87 -3.00 13.89 1.63
C ALA A 87 -1.58 13.97 2.18
N HIS A 88 -1.43 13.90 3.51
CA HIS A 88 -0.14 14.00 4.20
C HIS A 88 0.20 12.70 4.95
N VAL A 89 1.47 12.28 4.87
CA VAL A 89 1.99 11.20 5.72
C VAL A 89 2.21 11.70 7.14
N THR A 90 2.09 10.80 8.11
CA THR A 90 2.29 11.11 9.54
C THR A 90 3.75 11.40 9.87
N GLN A 91 4.68 10.85 9.09
CA GLN A 91 6.12 11.09 9.21
C GLN A 91 6.81 10.78 7.87
N PRO A 92 7.72 11.64 7.37
CA PRO A 92 8.32 11.50 6.04
C PRO A 92 9.50 10.50 6.00
N VAL A 93 9.31 9.31 6.59
CA VAL A 93 10.31 8.24 6.66
C VAL A 93 9.60 6.88 6.54
N CYS A 94 10.22 5.88 5.89
CA CYS A 94 9.57 4.62 5.48
C CYS A 94 8.86 3.85 6.62
N THR A 95 9.59 3.36 7.63
CA THR A 95 9.03 2.54 8.72
C THR A 95 7.88 3.26 9.44
N PRO A 96 8.03 4.52 9.92
CA PRO A 96 6.95 5.19 10.65
C PRO A 96 5.71 5.45 9.79
N SER A 97 5.90 5.88 8.54
CA SER A 97 4.80 6.09 7.59
C SER A 97 4.01 4.81 7.33
N ARG A 98 4.73 3.71 7.04
CA ARG A 98 4.12 2.39 6.77
C ARG A 98 3.36 1.85 7.97
N ALA A 99 3.94 1.96 9.17
CA ALA A 99 3.27 1.57 10.40
C ALA A 99 1.99 2.38 10.64
N SER A 100 2.03 3.70 10.39
CA SER A 100 0.83 4.54 10.52
C SER A 100 -0.27 4.16 9.52
N ILE A 101 0.09 3.87 8.25
CA ILE A 101 -0.87 3.43 7.23
C ILE A 101 -1.52 2.10 7.63
N LEU A 102 -0.74 1.15 8.14
CA LEU A 102 -1.22 -0.20 8.44
C LEU A 102 -2.03 -0.28 9.74
N THR A 103 -1.70 0.55 10.74
CA THR A 103 -2.34 0.51 12.07
C THR A 103 -3.38 1.61 12.28
N GLY A 104 -3.36 2.67 11.47
CA GLY A 104 -4.18 3.87 11.69
C GLY A 104 -3.73 4.72 12.89
N LEU A 105 -2.55 4.47 13.44
CA LEU A 105 -2.01 5.15 14.62
C LEU A 105 -0.90 6.15 14.22
N TRP A 106 -0.68 7.16 15.06
CA TRP A 106 0.49 8.04 14.93
C TRP A 106 1.78 7.35 15.38
N PRO A 107 2.97 7.81 14.91
CA PRO A 107 4.27 7.25 15.29
C PRO A 107 4.52 7.05 16.78
N HIS A 108 4.14 8.02 17.60
CA HIS A 108 4.29 7.93 19.06
C HIS A 108 3.37 6.88 19.71
N ASN A 109 2.26 6.50 19.06
CA ASN A 109 1.33 5.49 19.57
C ASN A 109 1.74 4.07 19.18
N HIS A 110 2.18 3.87 17.92
CA HIS A 110 2.65 2.55 17.47
C HIS A 110 4.12 2.26 17.83
N GLY A 111 4.91 3.28 18.18
CA GLY A 111 6.28 3.14 18.70
C GLY A 111 7.38 2.94 17.65
N ALA A 112 7.02 2.69 16.39
CA ALA A 112 7.96 2.64 15.26
C ALA A 112 8.24 4.05 14.74
N THR A 113 9.11 4.81 15.42
CA THR A 113 9.37 6.25 15.17
C THR A 113 10.57 6.53 14.26
N THR A 114 11.38 5.53 13.91
CA THR A 114 12.50 5.65 12.97
C THR A 114 12.58 4.40 12.08
N ASN A 115 13.40 4.46 11.02
CA ASN A 115 13.62 3.29 10.15
C ASN A 115 14.20 2.11 10.92
N ASN A 116 13.85 0.91 10.45
CA ASN A 116 14.34 -0.38 10.95
C ASN A 116 13.85 -0.75 12.36
N LEU A 117 12.92 0.02 12.94
CA LEU A 117 12.16 -0.42 14.10
C LEU A 117 11.08 -1.40 13.68
N ARG A 118 11.00 -2.50 14.42
CA ARG A 118 9.96 -3.50 14.25
C ARG A 118 8.61 -2.95 14.71
N LEU A 119 7.53 -3.24 13.98
CA LEU A 119 6.18 -2.97 14.48
C LEU A 119 5.87 -3.89 15.67
N ARG A 120 5.29 -3.35 16.73
CA ARG A 120 4.99 -4.17 17.91
C ARG A 120 3.93 -5.24 17.57
N PRO A 121 4.10 -6.49 18.03
CA PRO A 121 3.24 -7.60 17.63
C PRO A 121 1.83 -7.54 18.26
N ASP A 122 1.63 -6.75 19.31
CA ASP A 122 0.33 -6.51 19.97
C ASP A 122 -0.58 -5.56 19.18
N LEU A 123 -0.03 -4.83 18.20
CA LEU A 123 -0.78 -3.90 17.38
C LEU A 123 -1.45 -4.62 16.22
N ARG A 124 -2.72 -4.31 16.01
CA ARG A 124 -3.49 -4.80 14.86
C ARG A 124 -3.16 -3.98 13.61
N CYS A 125 -3.01 -4.65 12.48
CA CYS A 125 -2.98 -4.01 11.17
C CYS A 125 -4.32 -4.18 10.44
N LEU A 126 -4.47 -3.45 9.33
CA LEU A 126 -5.66 -3.45 8.45
C LEU A 126 -6.29 -4.84 8.25
N ALA A 127 -5.50 -5.86 7.89
CA ALA A 127 -6.01 -7.20 7.63
C ALA A 127 -6.69 -7.85 8.84
N GLU A 128 -6.26 -7.52 10.05
CA GLU A 128 -6.80 -8.07 11.29
C GLU A 128 -8.11 -7.38 11.70
N TYR A 129 -8.44 -6.21 11.12
CA TYR A 129 -9.72 -5.54 11.30
C TYR A 129 -10.80 -6.03 10.32
N LEU A 130 -10.42 -6.70 9.23
CA LEU A 130 -11.35 -7.20 8.24
C LEU A 130 -12.06 -8.47 8.74
N PRO A 131 -13.31 -8.74 8.26
CA PRO A 131 -13.99 -9.99 8.53
C PRO A 131 -13.14 -11.21 8.14
N SER A 132 -13.25 -12.31 8.89
CA SER A 132 -12.41 -13.51 8.70
C SER A 132 -12.55 -14.19 7.33
N ASN A 133 -13.58 -13.85 6.56
CA ASN A 133 -13.77 -14.36 5.21
C ASN A 133 -12.99 -13.57 4.15
N TYR A 134 -12.36 -12.46 4.51
CA TYR A 134 -11.42 -11.75 3.62
C TYR A 134 -10.14 -12.54 3.43
N GLN A 135 -9.72 -12.65 2.18
CA GLN A 135 -8.41 -13.17 1.83
C GLN A 135 -7.41 -12.00 1.78
N CYS A 136 -6.53 -11.93 2.77
CA CYS A 136 -5.61 -10.79 2.93
C CYS A 136 -4.21 -11.12 2.41
N GLY A 137 -3.71 -10.27 1.49
CA GLY A 137 -2.37 -10.37 0.91
C GLY A 137 -1.55 -9.09 1.01
N TYR A 138 -0.24 -9.26 1.17
CA TYR A 138 0.75 -8.18 1.20
C TYR A 138 1.92 -8.53 0.30
N PHE A 139 2.05 -7.81 -0.81
CA PHE A 139 3.10 -7.99 -1.80
C PHE A 139 3.96 -6.74 -1.86
N GLY A 140 5.27 -6.88 -1.64
CA GLY A 140 6.23 -5.81 -1.76
C GLY A 140 6.99 -5.53 -0.47
N LYS A 141 7.52 -4.31 -0.37
CA LYS A 141 8.35 -3.88 0.75
C LYS A 141 7.50 -3.73 2.01
N TRP A 142 7.88 -4.39 3.10
CA TRP A 142 7.22 -4.32 4.42
C TRP A 142 7.88 -3.27 5.33
N HIS A 143 9.19 -3.36 5.54
CA HIS A 143 10.03 -2.46 6.33
C HIS A 143 9.58 -2.21 7.78
N LEU A 144 8.92 -3.21 8.40
CA LEU A 144 8.45 -3.18 9.79
C LEU A 144 8.96 -4.39 10.60
N GLY A 145 10.10 -4.95 10.21
CA GLY A 145 10.73 -6.13 10.81
C GLY A 145 10.19 -7.46 10.28
N ASP A 146 11.02 -8.51 10.34
CA ASP A 146 10.69 -9.88 9.91
C ASP A 146 10.04 -9.95 8.51
N GLU A 147 10.54 -9.11 7.59
CA GLU A 147 9.91 -8.78 6.31
C GLU A 147 9.69 -9.97 5.36
N ASN A 148 10.52 -11.00 5.42
CA ASN A 148 10.35 -12.17 4.58
C ASN A 148 9.29 -13.16 5.12
N SER A 149 8.67 -12.85 6.26
CA SER A 149 7.73 -13.71 6.97
C SER A 149 6.34 -13.08 7.04
N ALA A 150 5.31 -13.87 6.72
CA ALA A 150 3.92 -13.43 6.74
C ALA A 150 3.47 -13.08 8.17
N GLN A 151 2.80 -11.95 8.34
CA GLN A 151 2.46 -11.40 9.65
C GLN A 151 1.21 -10.51 9.61
N HIS A 152 0.69 -10.16 10.79
CA HIS A 152 -0.44 -9.22 10.98
C HIS A 152 -1.66 -9.51 10.09
N GLY A 153 -2.12 -10.77 10.08
CA GLY A 153 -3.31 -11.20 9.35
C GLY A 153 -3.14 -11.35 7.83
N PHE A 154 -2.04 -10.91 7.24
CA PHE A 154 -1.73 -11.14 5.83
C PHE A 154 -1.22 -12.57 5.64
N ARG A 155 -1.98 -13.40 4.93
CA ARG A 155 -1.65 -14.82 4.72
C ARG A 155 -0.95 -15.06 3.38
N GLU A 156 -1.24 -14.21 2.40
CA GLU A 156 -0.60 -14.22 1.10
C GLU A 156 0.53 -13.21 1.11
N TRP A 157 1.78 -13.66 0.98
CA TRP A 157 2.94 -12.81 1.24
C TRP A 157 4.00 -12.91 0.15
N ARG A 158 4.42 -11.77 -0.41
CA ARG A 158 5.48 -11.70 -1.43
C ARG A 158 6.44 -10.56 -1.10
N ALA A 159 7.45 -10.85 -0.29
CA ALA A 159 8.51 -9.90 -0.01
C ALA A 159 9.44 -9.71 -1.22
N ILE A 160 10.10 -8.55 -1.27
CA ILE A 160 11.04 -8.15 -2.34
C ILE A 160 12.37 -7.57 -1.81
N GLU A 161 12.59 -7.56 -0.49
CA GLU A 161 13.75 -6.95 0.15
C GLU A 161 14.46 -7.92 1.09
N ASP A 162 15.71 -8.24 0.77
CA ASP A 162 16.57 -9.09 1.62
C ASP A 162 17.58 -8.31 2.45
N GLY A 163 17.66 -6.99 2.24
CA GLY A 163 18.64 -6.10 2.92
C GLY A 163 18.25 -5.69 4.35
N TYR A 164 17.08 -6.12 4.84
CA TYR A 164 16.60 -5.78 6.20
C TYR A 164 16.80 -6.92 7.21
N ARG A 165 17.41 -8.05 6.80
CA ARG A 165 17.50 -9.28 7.61
C ARG A 165 18.25 -9.06 8.92
N GLN A 166 19.23 -8.17 8.98
CA GLN A 166 19.94 -7.80 10.22
C GLN A 166 19.01 -7.24 11.30
N HIS A 167 17.86 -6.66 10.92
CA HIS A 167 16.88 -6.08 11.84
C HIS A 167 15.76 -7.06 12.23
N TYR A 168 15.86 -8.33 11.82
CA TYR A 168 14.84 -9.31 12.17
C TYR A 168 14.97 -9.72 13.64
N SER A 169 13.81 -9.86 14.28
CA SER A 169 13.68 -10.22 15.68
C SER A 169 13.78 -11.72 15.92
N ILE A 170 13.51 -12.52 14.88
CA ILE A 170 13.58 -13.98 14.93
C ILE A 170 14.86 -14.43 14.21
N PRO A 171 15.91 -14.90 14.92
CA PRO A 171 17.17 -15.29 14.30
C PRO A 171 17.03 -16.34 13.19
N ALA A 172 16.08 -17.28 13.34
CA ALA A 172 15.83 -18.30 12.32
C ALA A 172 15.31 -17.72 11.00
N GLU A 173 14.53 -16.64 11.04
CA GLU A 173 13.97 -15.99 9.84
C GLU A 173 15.03 -15.17 9.09
N ARG A 174 16.20 -14.89 9.69
CA ARG A 174 17.29 -14.18 9.02
C ARG A 174 17.87 -14.93 7.81
N LYS A 175 17.68 -16.25 7.75
CA LYS A 175 18.08 -17.09 6.61
C LYS A 175 17.02 -17.16 5.51
N ARG A 176 15.82 -16.65 5.79
CA ARG A 176 14.72 -16.66 4.84
C ARG A 176 14.96 -15.57 3.80
N LEU A 177 14.91 -15.95 2.53
CA LEU A 177 15.06 -15.03 1.40
C LEU A 177 13.69 -14.73 0.79
N SER A 178 13.62 -13.57 0.14
CA SER A 178 12.40 -13.03 -0.42
C SER A 178 11.89 -13.88 -1.59
N GLY A 179 10.59 -13.76 -1.91
CA GLY A 179 10.04 -14.42 -3.11
C GLY A 179 10.71 -13.91 -4.39
N TYR A 180 11.07 -12.62 -4.42
CA TYR A 180 11.82 -12.02 -5.52
C TYR A 180 13.23 -12.63 -5.69
N HIS A 181 13.92 -12.92 -4.59
CA HIS A 181 15.20 -13.62 -4.63
C HIS A 181 15.08 -14.96 -5.36
N HIS A 182 14.11 -15.78 -4.95
CA HIS A 182 13.90 -17.08 -5.58
C HIS A 182 13.45 -16.96 -7.04
N PHE A 183 12.66 -15.94 -7.37
CA PHE A 183 12.30 -15.63 -8.75
C PHE A 183 13.52 -15.34 -9.62
N LEU A 184 14.47 -14.51 -9.16
CA LEU A 184 15.68 -14.22 -9.93
C LEU A 184 16.58 -15.45 -10.10
N LEU A 185 16.76 -16.26 -9.04
CA LEU A 185 17.51 -17.52 -9.13
C LEU A 185 16.88 -18.47 -10.17
N ALA A 186 15.55 -18.61 -10.16
CA ALA A 186 14.83 -19.47 -11.10
C ALA A 186 14.99 -19.01 -12.57
N HIS A 187 15.34 -17.75 -12.80
CA HIS A 187 15.62 -17.20 -14.13
C HIS A 187 17.11 -17.13 -14.46
N GLY A 188 17.96 -17.75 -13.64
CA GLY A 188 19.39 -17.91 -13.93
C GLY A 188 20.26 -16.71 -13.61
N PHE A 189 19.76 -15.74 -12.83
CA PHE A 189 20.58 -14.61 -12.40
C PHE A 189 21.45 -14.99 -11.19
N PRO A 190 22.76 -14.71 -11.21
CA PRO A 190 23.61 -14.89 -10.03
C PRO A 190 23.42 -13.70 -9.06
N PRO A 191 23.33 -13.94 -7.74
CA PRO A 191 23.43 -12.88 -6.74
C PRO A 191 24.78 -12.15 -6.84
N ASP A 192 24.77 -10.85 -6.56
CA ASP A 192 25.93 -9.95 -6.71
C ASP A 192 26.48 -9.42 -5.38
N GLY A 193 25.81 -9.72 -4.26
CA GLY A 193 26.22 -9.28 -2.94
C GLY A 193 25.98 -10.31 -1.85
N ALA A 194 26.17 -9.88 -0.61
CA ALA A 194 25.83 -10.60 0.62
C ALA A 194 25.37 -9.58 1.67
N ASP A 195 24.76 -10.06 2.76
CA ASP A 195 24.50 -9.25 3.96
C ASP A 195 25.45 -9.70 5.07
N PRO A 196 26.70 -9.22 5.10
CA PRO A 196 27.73 -9.75 6.01
C PRO A 196 27.40 -9.54 7.49
N GLU A 197 26.51 -8.61 7.81
CA GLU A 197 26.00 -8.36 9.16
C GLU A 197 25.06 -9.48 9.65
N VAL A 198 24.58 -10.32 8.72
CA VAL A 198 23.67 -11.44 8.99
C VAL A 198 24.38 -12.78 8.81
N ASP A 199 24.85 -13.03 7.59
CA ASP A 199 25.47 -14.28 7.17
C ASP A 199 26.22 -14.11 5.85
N THR A 200 26.85 -15.19 5.38
CA THR A 200 27.52 -15.23 4.07
C THR A 200 26.56 -15.62 2.95
N THR A 201 25.24 -15.61 3.17
CA THR A 201 24.27 -16.02 2.15
C THR A 201 24.25 -14.95 1.05
N PRO A 202 24.51 -15.31 -0.23
CA PRO A 202 24.48 -14.34 -1.31
C PRO A 202 23.07 -13.75 -1.49
N VAL A 203 22.99 -12.46 -1.77
CA VAL A 203 21.74 -11.73 -2.03
C VAL A 203 21.86 -10.86 -3.26
N PHE A 204 20.71 -10.50 -3.83
CA PHE A 204 20.61 -9.53 -4.91
C PHE A 204 20.61 -8.12 -4.34
N SER A 205 21.59 -7.31 -4.72
CA SER A 205 21.62 -5.90 -4.35
C SER A 205 20.48 -5.14 -5.05
N ARG A 206 20.08 -4.00 -4.47
CA ARG A 206 19.12 -3.11 -5.14
C ARG A 206 19.67 -2.56 -6.45
N THR A 207 20.97 -2.31 -6.50
CA THR A 207 21.71 -1.84 -7.68
C THR A 207 21.53 -2.80 -8.85
N MET A 208 21.84 -4.08 -8.64
CA MET A 208 21.68 -5.10 -9.65
C MET A 208 20.21 -5.28 -10.04
N ALA A 209 19.31 -5.41 -9.06
CA ALA A 209 17.87 -5.59 -9.32
C ALA A 209 17.27 -4.46 -10.16
N ALA A 210 17.70 -3.21 -9.94
CA ALA A 210 17.25 -2.05 -10.71
C ALA A 210 17.79 -2.04 -12.15
N ALA A 211 18.99 -2.60 -12.39
CA ALA A 211 19.61 -2.67 -13.72
C ALA A 211 19.07 -3.81 -14.61
N LEU A 212 18.25 -4.72 -14.06
CA LEU A 212 17.69 -5.83 -14.82
C LEU A 212 16.71 -5.37 -15.90
N PRO A 213 16.50 -6.17 -16.97
CA PRO A 213 15.42 -5.92 -17.93
C PRO A 213 14.07 -5.77 -17.22
N GLU A 214 13.18 -4.93 -17.76
CA GLU A 214 11.91 -4.53 -17.12
C GLU A 214 11.12 -5.68 -16.52
N ARG A 215 10.97 -6.79 -17.25
CA ARG A 215 10.24 -8.01 -16.82
C ARG A 215 10.79 -8.67 -15.55
N TYR A 216 12.00 -8.33 -15.12
CA TYR A 216 12.66 -8.86 -13.93
C TYR A 216 12.82 -7.85 -12.80
N THR A 217 12.32 -6.62 -12.98
CA THR A 217 12.31 -5.63 -11.90
C THR A 217 11.36 -6.05 -10.77
N LYS A 218 11.54 -5.46 -9.58
CA LYS A 218 10.69 -5.78 -8.43
C LYS A 218 9.24 -5.41 -8.70
N VAL A 219 9.00 -4.25 -9.32
CA VAL A 219 7.64 -3.81 -9.69
C VAL A 219 6.97 -4.78 -10.68
N ALA A 220 7.68 -5.28 -11.69
CA ALA A 220 7.13 -6.25 -12.64
C ALA A 220 6.79 -7.58 -11.95
N TYR A 221 7.70 -8.10 -11.13
CA TYR A 221 7.44 -9.30 -10.31
C TYR A 221 6.20 -9.13 -9.42
N LEU A 222 6.06 -7.99 -8.75
CA LEU A 222 4.89 -7.71 -7.91
C LEU A 222 3.59 -7.62 -8.71
N ALA A 223 3.63 -7.03 -9.90
CA ALA A 223 2.47 -6.95 -10.78
C ALA A 223 2.01 -8.34 -11.22
N ASP A 224 2.95 -9.21 -11.62
CA ASP A 224 2.65 -10.59 -12.00
C ASP A 224 2.08 -11.41 -10.84
N GLU A 225 2.65 -11.27 -9.64
CA GLU A 225 2.14 -11.92 -8.44
C GLU A 225 0.76 -11.42 -8.04
N ALA A 226 0.50 -10.12 -8.16
CA ALA A 226 -0.84 -9.54 -7.95
C ALA A 226 -1.85 -10.09 -8.97
N VAL A 227 -1.49 -10.15 -10.25
CA VAL A 227 -2.34 -10.74 -11.30
C VAL A 227 -2.61 -12.22 -11.01
N ARG A 228 -1.60 -12.98 -10.57
CA ARG A 228 -1.74 -14.39 -10.19
C ARG A 228 -2.70 -14.55 -9.01
N PHE A 229 -2.58 -13.72 -7.98
CA PHE A 229 -3.51 -13.66 -6.85
C PHE A 229 -4.94 -13.40 -7.32
N LEU A 230 -5.16 -12.34 -8.11
CA LEU A 230 -6.48 -11.95 -8.61
C LEU A 230 -7.11 -13.02 -9.52
N ARG A 231 -6.30 -13.72 -10.31
CA ARG A 231 -6.76 -14.83 -11.16
C ARG A 231 -7.16 -16.06 -10.35
N ALA A 232 -6.51 -16.31 -9.22
CA ALA A 232 -6.85 -17.41 -8.32
C ALA A 232 -8.15 -17.15 -7.52
N ARG A 233 -8.59 -15.90 -7.37
CA ARG A 233 -9.84 -15.56 -6.67
C ARG A 233 -11.05 -15.79 -7.58
N ARG A 234 -11.51 -17.05 -7.64
CA ARG A 234 -12.72 -17.48 -8.36
C ARG A 234 -13.82 -18.00 -7.43
N ASP A 235 -13.53 -18.08 -6.14
CA ASP A 235 -14.41 -18.64 -5.10
C ASP A 235 -15.43 -17.64 -4.53
N GLY A 236 -15.45 -16.40 -5.04
CA GLY A 236 -16.38 -15.35 -4.61
C GLY A 236 -16.09 -14.74 -3.23
N ARG A 237 -15.06 -15.20 -2.52
CA ARG A 237 -14.66 -14.59 -1.24
C ARG A 237 -14.02 -13.21 -1.48
N PRO A 238 -14.32 -12.20 -0.64
CA PRO A 238 -13.70 -10.90 -0.78
C PRO A 238 -12.20 -10.97 -0.46
N PHE A 239 -11.44 -9.99 -0.94
CA PHE A 239 -10.01 -9.89 -0.64
C PHE A 239 -9.59 -8.48 -0.23
N ALA A 240 -8.47 -8.41 0.46
CA ALA A 240 -7.69 -7.19 0.62
C ALA A 240 -6.25 -7.45 0.17
N LEU A 241 -5.80 -6.76 -0.86
CA LEU A 241 -4.45 -6.92 -1.41
C LEU A 241 -3.72 -5.57 -1.37
N LEU A 242 -2.56 -5.56 -0.72
CA LEU A 242 -1.65 -4.42 -0.72
C LEU A 242 -0.47 -4.75 -1.63
N VAL A 243 -0.22 -3.91 -2.64
CA VAL A 243 0.91 -4.01 -3.56
C VAL A 243 1.78 -2.78 -3.41
N ASN A 244 2.98 -2.99 -2.87
CA ASN A 244 3.82 -1.96 -2.28
C ASN A 244 5.22 -1.99 -2.91
N SER A 245 5.37 -1.31 -4.04
CA SER A 245 6.65 -1.29 -4.75
C SER A 245 7.73 -0.54 -3.97
N LEU A 246 8.99 -0.89 -4.25
CA LEU A 246 10.13 -0.09 -3.80
C LEU A 246 10.25 1.16 -4.68
N GLU A 247 10.12 1.01 -5.98
CA GLU A 247 10.27 2.09 -6.95
C GLU A 247 9.17 3.16 -6.73
N PRO A 248 9.49 4.47 -6.87
CA PRO A 248 10.75 5.08 -7.36
C PRO A 248 11.84 5.34 -6.31
N HIS A 249 11.82 4.72 -5.13
CA HIS A 249 12.94 4.82 -4.17
C HIS A 249 14.27 4.40 -4.84
N PRO A 250 15.41 5.02 -4.46
CA PRO A 250 16.72 4.68 -4.99
C PRO A 250 17.03 3.18 -5.00
N PRO A 251 17.81 2.69 -5.99
CA PRO A 251 18.59 3.47 -6.98
C PRO A 251 17.76 4.20 -8.05
N MET A 252 18.19 5.40 -8.46
CA MET A 252 17.46 6.29 -9.39
C MET A 252 17.77 5.99 -10.86
N TYR A 253 17.77 4.71 -11.23
CA TYR A 253 17.96 4.25 -12.60
C TYR A 253 17.23 2.92 -12.83
N GLY A 254 17.00 2.56 -14.09
CA GLY A 254 16.51 1.25 -14.46
C GLY A 254 16.31 1.06 -15.97
N PRO A 255 15.53 0.06 -16.38
CA PRO A 255 15.37 -0.29 -17.80
C PRO A 255 14.64 0.78 -18.64
N LEU A 256 14.02 1.77 -17.98
CA LEU A 256 13.28 2.86 -18.61
C LEU A 256 14.01 4.21 -18.56
N ASN A 257 15.34 4.23 -18.34
CA ASN A 257 16.12 5.47 -18.23
C ASN A 257 15.98 6.40 -19.44
N GLU A 258 15.86 5.82 -20.64
CA GLU A 258 15.78 6.58 -21.90
C GLU A 258 14.33 6.92 -22.30
N LEU A 259 13.35 6.66 -21.41
CA LEU A 259 11.93 6.93 -21.68
C LEU A 259 11.64 8.43 -21.84
N HIS A 260 12.45 9.26 -21.18
CA HIS A 260 12.31 10.71 -21.08
C HIS A 260 13.62 11.40 -21.42
N ASP A 261 13.55 12.46 -22.21
CA ASP A 261 14.68 13.38 -22.40
C ASP A 261 14.81 14.28 -21.15
N PRO A 262 15.89 14.17 -20.35
CA PRO A 262 16.07 14.99 -19.16
C PRO A 262 16.01 16.49 -19.41
N ALA A 263 16.40 16.95 -20.61
CA ALA A 263 16.38 18.37 -20.98
C ALA A 263 14.94 18.92 -21.13
N THR A 264 13.96 18.04 -21.33
CA THR A 264 12.54 18.40 -21.49
C THR A 264 11.77 18.40 -20.16
N LEU A 265 12.34 17.83 -19.10
CA LEU A 265 11.65 17.69 -17.82
C LEU A 265 11.61 19.02 -17.06
N PRO A 266 10.45 19.41 -16.51
CA PRO A 266 10.34 20.64 -15.74
C PRO A 266 11.16 20.52 -14.45
N VAL A 267 12.07 21.45 -14.25
CA VAL A 267 12.83 21.59 -13.01
C VAL A 267 12.17 22.65 -12.14
N GLY A 268 11.76 22.26 -10.94
CA GLY A 268 11.22 23.20 -9.97
C GLY A 268 12.32 24.10 -9.39
N PRO A 269 11.98 25.21 -8.71
CA PRO A 269 12.96 26.11 -8.08
C PRO A 269 13.82 25.43 -7.00
N ALA A 270 13.41 24.25 -6.51
CA ALA A 270 14.21 23.42 -5.61
C ALA A 270 15.42 22.75 -6.29
N PHE A 271 15.41 22.62 -7.62
CA PHE A 271 16.56 22.18 -8.41
C PHE A 271 17.40 23.40 -8.75
N MET A 272 18.30 23.79 -7.83
CA MET A 272 19.21 24.95 -7.99
C MET A 272 20.14 24.86 -9.21
N ARG A 273 20.22 23.68 -9.85
CA ARG A 273 20.84 23.46 -11.16
C ARG A 273 19.98 22.49 -11.97
N PRO A 274 19.70 22.77 -13.25
CA PRO A 274 19.17 21.76 -14.17
C PRO A 274 20.05 20.50 -14.11
N PRO A 275 19.47 19.30 -14.12
CA PRO A 275 20.23 18.07 -14.18
C PRO A 275 21.16 18.12 -15.41
N GLY A 276 22.45 17.84 -15.22
CA GLY A 276 23.41 17.72 -16.33
C GLY A 276 23.08 16.51 -17.22
N PRO A 277 23.74 16.37 -18.40
CA PRO A 277 23.51 15.26 -19.32
C PRO A 277 23.74 13.86 -18.69
N GLU A 278 24.50 13.79 -17.60
CA GLU A 278 24.74 12.56 -16.84
C GLU A 278 23.82 12.40 -15.63
N ALA A 279 22.78 13.21 -15.45
CA ALA A 279 21.96 13.16 -14.23
C ALA A 279 21.26 11.82 -14.00
N SER A 280 20.91 11.11 -15.08
CA SER A 280 20.41 9.71 -15.02
C SER A 280 21.50 8.69 -14.62
N GLN A 281 22.77 9.12 -14.55
CA GLN A 281 23.95 8.31 -14.25
C GLN A 281 24.63 8.68 -12.93
N LEU A 282 24.27 9.81 -12.28
CA LEU A 282 24.89 10.32 -11.05
C LEU A 282 24.73 9.41 -9.80
N CYS A 283 24.08 8.25 -9.92
CA CYS A 283 23.94 7.25 -8.86
C CYS A 283 24.38 5.84 -9.30
N ARG A 284 25.24 5.72 -10.31
CA ARG A 284 25.91 4.46 -10.68
C ARG A 284 27.11 4.18 -9.79
#